data_AF-A0A7W0ITV1-F1
#
_entry.id   AF-A0A7W0ITV1-F1
#
_cell.length_a   1.000
_cell.length_b   1.000
_cell.length_c   1.000
_cell.angle_alpha   90.00
_cell.angle_beta   90.00
_cell.angle_gamma   90.00
#
_symmetry.space_group_name_H-M   'P 1'
#
loop_
_entity.id
_entity.type
_entity.pdbx_description
1 polymer ?
#
loop_
_entity_poly.entity_id
_entity_poly.type
_entity_poly.pdbx_seq_one_letter_code
_entity_poly.pdbx_strand_id
1 'polypeptide(L)' 'MITDHRLASQRPARPENFNLTSGSPCVDKGELELVSSDLSIDHFENNIEGLPDIGAIEYQITN' A
#
# COMPACT_ATOMS: atom_id res chain seq x y z
N MET A 1 27.33 -12.58 -25.47
CA MET A 1 27.37 -12.61 -23.99
C MET A 1 26.25 -11.71 -23.51
N ILE A 2 25.08 -12.28 -23.21
CA ILE A 2 23.95 -11.56 -22.60
C ILE A 2 23.96 -12.00 -21.15
N THR A 3 24.28 -11.09 -20.24
CA THR A 3 24.16 -11.34 -18.81
C THR A 3 22.69 -11.14 -18.46
N ASP A 4 22.00 -12.22 -18.12
CA ASP A 4 20.62 -12.20 -17.65
C ASP A 4 20.57 -11.49 -16.28
N HIS A 5 19.93 -10.31 -16.25
CA HIS A 5 19.70 -9.51 -15.05
C HIS A 5 18.45 -9.96 -14.27
N ARG A 6 18.03 -11.23 -14.39
CA ARG A 6 17.08 -11.84 -13.44
C ARG A 6 17.76 -12.04 -12.08
N LEU A 7 18.00 -10.92 -11.41
CA LEU A 7 18.24 -10.84 -9.98
C LEU A 7 17.10 -11.54 -9.25
N ALA A 8 17.47 -12.51 -8.42
CA ALA A 8 16.64 -13.17 -7.41
C ALA A 8 15.34 -13.80 -7.94
N SER A 9 15.46 -15.01 -8.48
CA SER A 9 14.39 -16.00 -8.38
C SER A 9 13.98 -16.12 -6.90
N GLN A 10 12.83 -15.52 -6.58
CA GLN A 10 11.95 -15.82 -5.44
C GLN A 10 12.63 -15.77 -4.06
N ARG A 11 12.80 -14.55 -3.52
CA ARG A 11 12.64 -14.41 -2.07
C ARG A 11 11.22 -14.91 -1.76
N PRO A 12 11.03 -15.96 -0.94
CA PRO A 12 9.69 -16.34 -0.52
C PRO A 12 9.03 -15.09 0.07
N ALA A 13 7.78 -14.82 -0.29
CA ALA A 13 7.00 -13.79 0.37
C ALA A 13 7.06 -14.09 1.87
N ARG A 14 7.88 -13.34 2.62
CA ARG A 14 7.81 -13.34 4.06
C ARG A 14 6.49 -12.63 4.35
N PRO A 15 5.53 -13.26 5.04
CA PRO A 15 4.32 -12.58 5.45
C PRO A 15 4.71 -11.64 6.60
N GLU A 16 5.40 -10.56 6.27
CA GLU A 16 5.62 -9.46 7.18
C GLU A 16 4.29 -8.69 7.28
N ASN A 17 4.00 -8.16 8.46
CA ASN A 17 2.82 -7.31 8.63
C ASN A 17 3.08 -6.01 7.88
N PHE A 18 2.40 -5.82 6.76
CA PHE A 18 2.50 -4.62 5.92
C PHE A 18 1.50 -3.52 6.32
N ASN A 19 0.75 -3.73 7.41
CA ASN A 19 -0.16 -2.71 7.92
C ASN A 19 0.63 -1.48 8.37
N LEU A 20 0.06 -0.31 8.10
CA LEU A 20 0.60 0.96 8.58
C LEU A 20 0.50 1.04 10.11
N THR A 21 1.46 1.74 10.71
CA THR A 21 1.47 2.03 12.15
C THR A 21 1.15 3.49 12.40
N SER A 22 0.72 3.81 13.62
CA SER A 22 0.56 5.20 14.06
C SER A 22 1.83 6.01 13.81
N GLY A 23 1.68 7.18 13.19
CA GLY A 23 2.79 8.06 12.83
C GLY A 23 3.56 7.67 11.57
N SER A 24 3.10 6.66 10.82
CA SER A 24 3.69 6.33 9.52
C SER A 24 3.63 7.53 8.58
N PRO A 25 4.71 7.83 7.83
CA PRO A 25 4.71 8.90 6.85
C PRO A 25 3.85 8.59 5.63
N CYS A 26 3.25 7.40 5.54
CA CYS A 26 2.33 7.06 4.46
C CYS A 26 0.88 7.45 4.75
N VAL A 27 0.55 7.76 6.02
CA VAL A 27 -0.84 8.04 6.45
C VAL A 27 -1.29 9.40 5.95
N ASP A 28 -2.43 9.46 5.26
CA ASP A 28 -3.02 10.65 4.64
C ASP A 28 -2.03 11.40 3.74
N LYS A 29 -1.27 10.69 2.89
CA LYS A 29 -0.26 11.30 2.01
C LYS A 29 -0.45 11.06 0.51
N GLY A 30 -1.46 10.29 0.11
CA GLY A 30 -1.86 10.19 -1.27
C GLY A 30 -2.63 11.43 -1.75
N GLU A 31 -2.83 11.53 -3.06
CA GLU A 31 -3.53 12.64 -3.70
C GLU A 31 -4.76 12.11 -4.45
N LEU A 32 -5.96 12.57 -4.06
CA LEU A 32 -7.21 12.12 -4.67
C LEU A 32 -7.31 12.47 -6.16
N GLU A 33 -6.69 13.58 -6.59
CA GLU A 33 -6.76 14.03 -8.00
C GLU A 33 -5.96 13.14 -8.96
N LEU A 34 -4.99 12.37 -8.45
CA LEU A 34 -4.15 11.46 -9.23
C LEU A 34 -4.64 10.00 -9.16
N VAL A 35 -5.65 9.76 -8.35
CA VAL A 35 -6.19 8.44 -8.06
C VAL A 35 -7.43 8.21 -8.92
N SER A 36 -7.54 7.01 -9.50
CA SER A 36 -8.74 6.63 -10.26
C SER A 36 -9.96 6.72 -9.34
N SER A 37 -11.11 7.15 -9.89
CA SER A 37 -12.40 7.13 -9.18
C SER A 37 -12.79 5.73 -8.66
N ASP A 38 -12.13 4.69 -9.15
CA ASP A 38 -12.35 3.30 -8.76
C ASP A 38 -11.61 2.92 -7.46
N LEU A 39 -10.68 3.74 -6.96
CA LEU A 39 -9.98 3.48 -5.71
C LEU A 39 -10.81 4.01 -4.54
N SER A 40 -11.77 3.20 -4.10
CA SER A 40 -12.65 3.49 -2.97
C SER A 40 -12.38 2.65 -1.73
N ILE A 41 -11.67 1.51 -1.91
CA ILE A 41 -11.37 0.55 -0.85
C ILE A 41 -9.91 0.08 -0.92
N ASP A 42 -9.37 -0.33 0.22
CA ASP A 42 -8.04 -0.91 0.35
C ASP A 42 -8.01 -2.42 0.08
N HIS A 43 -6.84 -3.06 0.25
CA HIS A 43 -6.68 -4.50 0.04
C HIS A 43 -7.57 -5.38 0.94
N PHE A 44 -7.99 -4.88 2.10
CA PHE A 44 -8.85 -5.57 3.05
C PHE A 44 -10.31 -5.10 2.97
N GLU A 45 -10.69 -4.43 1.89
CA GLU A 45 -12.04 -3.90 1.64
C GLU A 45 -12.48 -2.80 2.63
N ASN A 46 -11.55 -2.14 3.32
CA ASN A 46 -11.86 -0.96 4.12
C ASN A 46 -12.06 0.24 3.20
N ASN A 47 -13.03 1.09 3.52
CA ASN A 47 -13.20 2.36 2.81
C ASN A 47 -11.96 3.23 2.98
N ILE A 48 -11.56 3.88 1.90
CA ILE A 48 -10.59 4.96 1.94
C ILE A 48 -11.33 6.20 2.46
N GLU A 49 -10.97 6.66 3.65
CA GLU A 49 -11.51 7.87 4.26
C GLU A 49 -10.47 8.99 4.16
N GLY A 50 -10.83 10.15 3.61
CA GLY A 50 -9.90 11.27 3.48
C GLY A 50 -8.93 11.13 2.30
N LEU A 51 -7.65 11.41 2.54
CA LEU A 51 -6.61 11.24 1.51
C LEU A 51 -6.10 9.79 1.58
N PRO A 52 -5.95 9.09 0.45
CA PRO A 52 -5.51 7.70 0.48
C PRO A 52 -4.14 7.55 1.11
N ASP A 53 -3.94 6.47 1.85
CA ASP A 53 -2.62 6.15 2.36
C ASP A 53 -1.70 5.65 1.23
N ILE A 54 -0.41 5.92 1.34
CA ILE A 54 0.56 5.39 0.37
C ILE A 54 0.81 3.92 0.66
N GLY A 55 0.19 3.05 -0.12
CA GLY A 55 0.34 1.60 -0.01
C GLY A 55 -0.88 0.85 -0.52
N ALA A 56 -0.95 -0.45 -0.20
CA ALA A 56 -2.10 -1.29 -0.51
C ALA A 56 -3.11 -1.39 0.65
N ILE A 57 -2.73 -0.99 1.85
CA ILE A 57 -3.48 -1.18 3.10
C ILE A 57 -3.60 0.18 3.78
N GLU A 58 -4.83 0.57 4.11
CA GLU A 58 -5.13 1.82 4.80
C GLU A 58 -4.86 1.68 6.31
N TYR A 59 -4.47 2.77 6.95
CA TYR A 59 -4.30 2.83 8.39
C TYR A 59 -5.68 2.85 9.07
N GLN A 60 -6.04 1.73 9.70
CA GLN A 60 -7.28 1.63 10.45
C GLN A 60 -7.19 2.42 11.76
N ILE A 61 -7.88 3.56 11.85
CA ILE A 61 -8.27 4.12 13.15
C ILE A 61 -9.61 3.50 13.50
N THR A 62 -9.61 2.49 14.36
CA THR A 62 -10.87 2.04 14.99
C THR A 62 -11.41 3.19 15.84
N ASN A 63 -12.50 3.81 15.39
CA ASN A 63 -13.28 4.78 16.17
C ASN A 63 -14.00 4.12 17.35
#